data_AF-A0A0Q6CBH0-F1
#
_entry.id   AF-A0A0Q6CBH0-F1
#
_cell.length_a   1.000
_cell.length_b   1.000
_cell.length_c   1.000
_cell.angle_alpha   90.00
_cell.angle_beta   90.00
_cell.angle_gamma   90.00
#
_symmetry.space_group_name_H-M   'P 1'
#
loop_
_entity.id
_entity.type
_entity.pdbx_description
1 polymer ?
#
loop_
_entity_poly.entity_id
_entity_poly.type
_entity_poly.pdbx_seq_one_letter_code
_entity_poly.pdbx_strand_id
1 'polypeptide(L)'
;MSSSFPPAVRLATFVLLVVCAATGSALAEPLLTTELRGFLPPDFATAAAPAPALSGMLHLPPMVELRSVLRMAHLVGLCLGLGLAVALDLSMLGWLRKGHVPPGAAEFMRSGERLVAIGLALLWASGLALTVLAVRADPAFVDSPKLWAKVTIVAALTLNAALLHDRILPAFEASLGRRIDGNWRGRERRVFLLGGSVSAASWTMAFALGILKEWNYAAKFGVILALWLLAIAIVLAALRFLFPRPTAHRSYEGVDRRAAALERIDQAGGTGVPLTRASTRLATS
;
A
#
# COMPACT_ATOMS: atom_id res chain seq x y z
N MET A 1 -21.33 18.78 10.87
CA MET A 1 -21.61 17.47 10.24
C MET A 1 -20.63 16.47 10.82
N SER A 2 -21.11 15.48 11.57
CA SER A 2 -20.31 14.52 12.33
C SER A 2 -19.49 13.63 11.39
N SER A 3 -18.17 13.87 11.33
CA SER A 3 -17.21 13.07 10.55
C SER A 3 -16.95 11.73 11.26
N SER A 4 -17.88 10.79 11.09
CA SER A 4 -17.65 9.39 11.45
C SER A 4 -16.60 8.83 10.50
N PHE A 5 -15.39 8.56 10.99
CA PHE A 5 -14.33 7.90 10.24
C PHE A 5 -14.85 6.62 9.53
N PRO A 6 -14.34 6.27 8.34
CA PRO A 6 -14.68 5.01 7.69
C PRO A 6 -14.43 3.83 8.65
N PRO A 7 -15.27 2.78 8.65
CA PRO A 7 -15.12 1.63 9.56
C PRO A 7 -13.73 0.98 9.46
N ALA A 8 -13.09 1.00 8.28
CA ALA A 8 -11.73 0.53 8.08
C ALA A 8 -10.66 1.35 8.84
N VAL A 9 -10.84 2.68 8.91
CA VAL A 9 -9.93 3.57 9.65
C VAL A 9 -10.09 3.37 11.15
N ARG A 10 -11.32 3.18 11.63
CA ARG A 10 -11.57 2.85 13.05
C ARG A 10 -10.98 1.51 13.45
N LEU A 11 -11.10 0.49 12.59
CA LEU A 11 -10.48 -0.80 12.80
C LEU A 11 -8.94 -0.71 12.80
N ALA A 12 -8.36 0.07 11.88
CA ALA A 12 -6.93 0.31 11.83
C ALA A 12 -6.39 1.06 13.06
N THR A 13 -7.09 2.10 13.52
CA THR A 13 -6.74 2.85 14.74
C THR A 13 -6.89 1.98 15.98
N PHE A 14 -7.93 1.13 16.05
CA PHE A 14 -8.11 0.17 17.13
C PHE A 14 -6.98 -0.85 17.18
N VAL A 15 -6.60 -1.43 16.02
CA VAL A 15 -5.46 -2.34 15.91
C VAL A 15 -4.15 -1.65 16.29
N LEU A 16 -3.95 -0.39 15.88
CA LEU A 16 -2.77 0.41 16.24
C LEU A 16 -2.70 0.65 17.76
N LEU A 17 -3.81 0.98 18.41
CA LEU A 17 -3.87 1.17 19.86
C LEU A 17 -3.56 -0.12 20.61
N VAL A 18 -4.06 -1.26 20.12
CA VAL A 18 -3.75 -2.58 20.68
C VAL A 18 -2.26 -2.94 20.50
N VAL A 19 -1.68 -2.65 19.34
CA VAL A 19 -0.24 -2.90 19.08
C VAL A 19 0.64 -1.96 19.90
N CYS A 20 0.29 -0.68 20.05
CA CYS A 20 1.02 0.28 20.89
C CYS A 20 0.93 -0.09 22.38
N ALA A 21 -0.23 -0.55 22.85
CA ALA A 21 -0.39 -1.06 24.21
C ALA A 21 0.46 -2.33 24.45
N ALA A 22 0.56 -3.21 23.45
CA ALA A 22 1.36 -4.44 23.52
C ALA A 22 2.87 -4.20 23.35
N THR A 23 3.30 -3.13 22.68
CA THR A 23 4.72 -2.77 22.51
C THR A 23 5.26 -1.85 23.60
N GLY A 24 4.40 -1.12 24.31
CA GLY A 24 4.78 -0.32 25.48
C GLY A 24 5.37 -1.14 26.63
N SER A 25 4.97 -2.42 26.76
CA SER A 25 5.55 -3.35 27.74
C SER A 25 6.90 -3.94 27.30
N ALA A 26 7.21 -3.94 25.99
CA ALA A 26 8.44 -4.51 25.44
C ALA A 26 9.60 -3.51 25.33
N LEU A 27 9.33 -2.21 25.41
CA LEU A 27 10.35 -1.15 25.38
C LEU A 27 11.00 -0.87 26.76
N ALA A 28 10.58 -1.58 27.81
CA ALA A 28 10.99 -1.33 29.20
C ALA A 28 12.12 -2.24 29.74
N GLU A 29 12.74 -3.09 28.91
CA GLU A 29 13.91 -3.88 29.33
C GLU A 29 15.20 -3.33 28.69
N PRO A 30 16.06 -2.65 29.45
CA PRO A 30 17.36 -2.23 28.97
C PRO A 30 18.37 -3.38 29.10
N LEU A 31 18.97 -3.74 27.97
CA LEU A 31 20.43 -3.83 27.84
C LEU A 31 21.20 -4.63 28.94
N LEU A 32 20.83 -5.86 29.26
CA LEU A 32 21.73 -6.89 29.82
C LEU A 32 20.94 -8.21 29.79
N THR A 33 21.18 -9.11 28.85
CA THR A 33 22.01 -10.27 29.16
C THR A 33 22.55 -10.87 27.86
N THR A 34 23.85 -10.76 27.72
CA THR A 34 24.67 -11.74 27.04
C THR A 34 24.43 -13.08 27.72
N GLU A 35 23.91 -14.08 27.02
CA GLU A 35 24.35 -15.46 27.21
C GLU A 35 24.16 -16.25 25.93
N LEU A 36 25.27 -16.85 25.53
CA LEU A 36 25.42 -17.81 24.46
C LEU A 36 24.75 -19.10 24.93
N ARG A 37 23.68 -19.56 24.29
CA ARG A 37 23.28 -20.98 24.39
C ARG A 37 23.00 -21.55 23.02
N GLY A 38 24.01 -22.26 22.53
CA GLY A 38 23.88 -23.20 21.44
C GLY A 38 23.16 -24.48 21.86
N PHE A 39 22.84 -25.24 20.82
CA PHE A 39 22.57 -26.68 20.79
C PHE A 39 21.28 -27.19 21.47
N LEU A 40 20.33 -27.64 20.64
CA LEU A 40 19.39 -28.71 20.98
C LEU A 40 19.14 -29.63 19.74
N PRO A 41 18.99 -30.96 19.92
CA PRO A 41 19.07 -32.02 18.89
C PRO A 41 17.76 -32.28 18.13
N PRO A 42 17.77 -33.16 17.10
CA PRO A 42 16.65 -33.36 16.18
C PRO A 42 15.61 -34.36 16.70
N ASP A 43 15.13 -34.26 17.94
CA ASP A 43 14.12 -35.20 18.48
C ASP A 43 13.01 -34.48 19.26
N PHE A 44 12.23 -33.64 18.56
CA PHE A 44 10.91 -33.19 19.05
C PHE A 44 9.86 -33.36 17.94
N ALA A 45 9.79 -34.57 17.41
CA ALA A 45 8.57 -35.10 16.84
C ALA A 45 7.90 -35.96 17.91
N THR A 46 6.88 -35.42 18.59
CA THR A 46 5.61 -36.08 18.96
C THR A 46 4.90 -35.32 20.10
N ALA A 47 3.56 -35.40 20.06
CA ALA A 47 2.59 -34.94 21.05
C ALA A 47 2.17 -33.46 21.00
N ALA A 48 1.38 -33.10 19.98
CA ALA A 48 0.34 -32.09 20.13
C ALA A 48 -1.02 -32.74 19.87
N ALA A 49 -1.81 -32.90 20.93
CA ALA A 49 -3.18 -33.41 20.87
C ALA A 49 -4.05 -32.49 19.98
N PRO A 50 -5.03 -33.04 19.21
CA PRO A 50 -5.86 -32.22 18.35
C PRO A 50 -6.88 -31.44 19.19
N ALA A 51 -6.68 -30.13 19.32
CA ALA A 51 -7.76 -29.23 19.72
C ALA A 51 -8.91 -29.35 18.71
N PRO A 52 -10.19 -29.32 19.13
CA PRO A 52 -11.32 -29.38 18.22
C PRO A 52 -11.29 -28.13 17.33
N ALA A 53 -10.80 -28.32 16.12
CA ALA A 53 -10.56 -27.24 15.18
C ALA A 53 -11.89 -26.82 14.56
N LEU A 54 -12.03 -25.51 14.35
CA LEU A 54 -13.03 -24.87 13.51
C LEU A 54 -13.19 -25.54 12.12
N SER A 55 -12.21 -26.36 11.72
CA SER A 55 -12.23 -27.29 10.59
C SER A 55 -13.45 -28.21 10.56
N GLY A 56 -13.95 -28.67 11.72
CA GLY A 56 -15.13 -29.54 11.79
C GLY A 56 -16.43 -28.85 11.40
N MET A 57 -16.51 -27.52 11.55
CA MET A 57 -17.69 -26.74 11.16
C MET A 57 -17.77 -26.47 9.66
N LEU A 58 -16.67 -26.64 8.90
CA LEU A 58 -16.57 -26.20 7.51
C LEU A 58 -16.47 -27.33 6.46
N HIS A 59 -16.51 -28.62 6.87
CA HIS A 59 -16.49 -29.80 5.97
C HIS A 59 -15.55 -29.64 4.75
N LEU A 60 -14.32 -29.19 5.00
CA LEU A 60 -13.30 -29.11 3.95
C LEU A 60 -12.69 -30.51 3.73
N PRO A 61 -12.40 -30.91 2.47
CA PRO A 61 -11.81 -32.21 2.18
C PRO A 61 -10.48 -32.40 2.92
N PRO A 62 -10.13 -33.63 3.33
CA PRO A 62 -9.00 -33.93 4.22
C PRO A 62 -7.60 -33.56 3.67
N MET A 63 -7.52 -33.05 2.44
CA MET A 63 -6.26 -32.66 1.79
C MET A 63 -5.96 -31.15 1.86
N VAL A 64 -6.90 -30.31 2.35
CA VAL A 64 -6.69 -28.86 2.42
C VAL A 64 -6.66 -28.41 3.88
N GLU A 65 -5.45 -28.32 4.43
CA GLU A 65 -5.25 -27.73 5.76
C GLU A 65 -5.70 -26.26 5.78
N LEU A 66 -6.42 -25.87 6.84
CA LEU A 66 -6.81 -24.46 7.08
C LEU A 66 -5.61 -23.49 6.97
N ARG A 67 -4.43 -23.91 7.44
CA ARG A 67 -3.18 -23.14 7.33
C ARG A 67 -2.79 -22.87 5.87
N SER A 68 -3.06 -23.78 4.95
CA SER A 68 -2.79 -23.62 3.51
C SER A 68 -3.79 -22.66 2.86
N VAL A 69 -5.08 -22.74 3.21
CA VAL A 69 -6.10 -21.78 2.76
C VAL A 69 -5.77 -20.37 3.22
N LEU A 70 -5.41 -20.21 4.49
CA LEU A 70 -5.05 -18.90 5.05
C LEU A 70 -3.78 -18.34 4.40
N ARG A 71 -2.77 -19.17 4.13
CA ARG A 71 -1.57 -18.75 3.37
C ARG A 71 -1.92 -18.30 1.95
N MET A 72 -2.81 -19.03 1.27
CA MET A 72 -3.29 -18.64 -0.06
C MET A 72 -4.03 -17.31 -0.02
N ALA A 73 -4.98 -17.14 0.90
CA ALA A 73 -5.68 -15.87 1.10
C ALA A 73 -4.73 -14.71 1.42
N HIS A 74 -3.71 -14.96 2.24
CA HIS A 74 -2.67 -13.99 2.58
C HIS A 74 -1.86 -13.56 1.35
N LEU A 75 -1.44 -14.53 0.53
CA LEU A 75 -0.70 -14.25 -0.71
C LEU A 75 -1.57 -13.52 -1.74
N VAL A 76 -2.84 -13.89 -1.88
CA VAL A 76 -3.79 -13.15 -2.73
C VAL A 76 -3.92 -11.70 -2.25
N GLY A 77 -4.10 -11.49 -0.93
CA GLY A 77 -4.14 -10.15 -0.35
C GLY A 77 -2.86 -9.35 -0.60
N LEU A 78 -1.70 -9.99 -0.48
CA LEU A 78 -0.39 -9.40 -0.77
C LEU A 78 -0.26 -9.01 -2.25
N CYS A 79 -0.61 -9.90 -3.18
CA CYS A 79 -0.53 -9.65 -4.62
C CYS A 79 -1.49 -8.54 -5.06
N LEU A 80 -2.74 -8.55 -4.55
CA LEU A 80 -3.71 -7.49 -4.82
C LEU A 80 -3.21 -6.15 -4.27
N GLY A 81 -2.77 -6.13 -3.01
CA GLY A 81 -2.30 -4.91 -2.35
C GLY A 81 -1.05 -4.32 -2.98
N LEU A 82 0.05 -5.09 -3.03
CA LEU A 82 1.34 -4.65 -3.60
C LEU A 82 1.20 -4.29 -5.08
N GLY A 83 0.58 -5.15 -5.89
CA GLY A 83 0.48 -4.94 -7.34
C GLY A 83 -0.30 -3.68 -7.69
N LEU A 84 -1.46 -3.46 -7.05
CA LEU A 84 -2.27 -2.28 -7.30
C LEU A 84 -1.67 -1.01 -6.68
N ALA A 85 -1.09 -1.09 -5.47
CA ALA A 85 -0.41 0.07 -4.88
C ALA A 85 0.71 0.57 -5.79
N VAL A 86 1.57 -0.33 -6.29
CA VAL A 86 2.63 0.02 -7.25
C VAL A 86 2.05 0.60 -8.54
N ALA A 87 0.98 0.02 -9.09
CA ALA A 87 0.35 0.52 -10.30
C ALA A 87 -0.20 1.95 -10.13
N LEU A 88 -0.85 2.24 -8.99
CA LEU A 88 -1.39 3.55 -8.66
C LEU A 88 -0.28 4.59 -8.43
N ASP A 89 0.74 4.22 -7.65
CA ASP A 89 1.89 5.08 -7.35
C ASP A 89 2.64 5.46 -8.64
N LEU A 90 2.91 4.49 -9.52
CA LEU A 90 3.59 4.73 -10.81
C LEU A 90 2.74 5.54 -11.78
N SER A 91 1.42 5.30 -11.82
CA SER A 91 0.50 6.08 -12.67
C SER A 91 0.48 7.54 -12.24
N MET A 92 0.34 7.80 -10.94
CA MET A 92 0.34 9.15 -10.38
C MET A 92 1.67 9.86 -10.60
N LEU A 93 2.80 9.18 -10.39
CA LEU A 93 4.13 9.70 -10.75
C LEU A 93 4.25 10.02 -12.25
N GLY A 94 3.70 9.16 -13.11
CA GLY A 94 3.65 9.37 -14.56
C GLY A 94 2.87 10.62 -14.94
N TRP A 95 1.70 10.85 -14.32
CA TRP A 95 0.88 12.03 -14.55
C TRP A 95 1.53 13.31 -14.02
N LEU A 96 2.18 13.25 -12.85
CA LEU A 96 2.96 14.36 -12.31
C LEU A 96 4.12 14.75 -13.22
N ARG A 97 4.81 13.76 -13.80
CA ARG A 97 5.89 14.02 -14.78
C ARG A 97 5.38 14.67 -16.05
N LYS A 98 4.21 14.22 -16.53
CA LYS A 98 3.57 14.76 -17.73
C LYS A 98 2.82 16.06 -17.47
N GLY A 99 2.61 16.47 -16.22
CA GLY A 99 1.82 17.67 -15.87
C GLY A 99 0.34 17.60 -16.28
N HIS A 100 -0.14 16.40 -16.63
CA HIS A 100 -1.48 16.17 -17.17
C HIS A 100 -2.09 14.91 -16.56
N VAL A 101 -3.30 15.05 -16.03
CA VAL A 101 -4.10 13.95 -15.50
C VAL A 101 -5.13 13.55 -16.56
N PRO A 102 -5.17 12.27 -16.99
CA PRO A 102 -6.09 11.85 -18.03
C PRO A 102 -7.55 11.87 -17.54
N PRO A 103 -8.53 12.04 -18.45
CA PRO A 103 -9.93 11.78 -18.14
C PRO A 103 -10.10 10.35 -17.62
N GLY A 104 -10.88 10.13 -16.56
CA GLY A 104 -11.05 8.80 -15.96
C GLY A 104 -10.04 8.44 -14.85
N ALA A 105 -9.03 9.29 -14.60
CA ALA A 105 -7.99 9.00 -13.60
C ALA A 105 -8.54 8.90 -12.18
N ALA A 106 -9.60 9.64 -11.86
CA ALA A 106 -10.25 9.63 -10.56
C ALA A 106 -10.97 8.31 -10.30
N GLU A 107 -11.71 7.82 -11.30
CA GLU A 107 -12.40 6.54 -11.26
C GLU A 107 -11.40 5.39 -11.13
N PHE A 108 -10.29 5.46 -11.87
CA PHE A 108 -9.18 4.52 -11.75
C PHE A 108 -8.55 4.55 -10.35
N MET A 109 -8.26 5.73 -9.81
CA MET A 109 -7.66 5.88 -8.48
C MET A 109 -8.59 5.34 -7.39
N ARG A 110 -9.86 5.75 -7.39
CA ARG A 110 -10.87 5.28 -6.44
C ARG A 110 -11.08 3.76 -6.51
N SER A 111 -11.12 3.20 -7.71
CA SER A 111 -11.28 1.74 -7.87
C SER A 111 -10.04 0.99 -7.40
N GLY A 112 -8.85 1.47 -7.75
CA GLY A 112 -7.59 0.91 -7.31
C GLY A 112 -7.42 0.95 -5.79
N GLU A 113 -7.68 2.10 -5.16
CA GLU A 113 -7.61 2.24 -3.71
C GLU A 113 -8.55 1.29 -2.98
N ARG A 114 -9.79 1.12 -3.48
CA ARG A 114 -10.73 0.13 -2.92
C ARG A 114 -10.18 -1.29 -3.00
N LEU A 115 -9.60 -1.66 -4.14
CA LEU A 115 -9.01 -2.99 -4.30
C LEU A 115 -7.75 -3.17 -3.44
N VAL A 116 -6.92 -2.14 -3.27
CA VAL A 116 -5.80 -2.13 -2.32
C VAL A 116 -6.31 -2.33 -0.88
N ALA A 117 -7.39 -1.65 -0.50
CA ALA A 117 -8.00 -1.79 0.81
C ALA A 117 -8.56 -3.21 1.04
N ILE A 118 -9.16 -3.82 0.03
CA ILE A 118 -9.59 -5.23 0.07
C ILE A 118 -8.37 -6.15 0.26
N GLY A 119 -7.30 -5.93 -0.50
CA GLY A 119 -6.05 -6.69 -0.38
C GLY A 119 -5.44 -6.58 1.02
N LEU A 120 -5.43 -5.36 1.59
CA LEU A 120 -4.93 -5.10 2.94
C LEU A 120 -5.82 -5.74 4.03
N ALA A 121 -7.14 -5.73 3.84
CA ALA A 121 -8.08 -6.42 4.74
C ALA A 121 -7.84 -7.95 4.73
N LEU A 122 -7.66 -8.53 3.54
CA LEU A 122 -7.29 -9.95 3.41
C LEU A 122 -5.94 -10.23 4.10
N LEU A 123 -4.95 -9.36 3.93
CA LEU A 123 -3.62 -9.50 4.53
C LEU A 123 -3.70 -9.51 6.06
N TRP A 124 -4.44 -8.57 6.65
CA TRP A 124 -4.67 -8.50 8.10
C TRP A 124 -5.44 -9.71 8.62
N ALA A 125 -6.59 -10.03 8.04
CA ALA A 125 -7.44 -11.11 8.52
C ALA A 125 -6.72 -12.46 8.47
N SER A 126 -6.09 -12.78 7.34
CA SER A 126 -5.31 -14.01 7.18
C SER A 126 -4.02 -14.02 8.02
N GLY A 127 -3.32 -12.89 8.13
CA GLY A 127 -2.09 -12.77 8.90
C GLY A 127 -2.31 -12.95 10.40
N LEU A 128 -3.38 -12.35 10.94
CA LEU A 128 -3.78 -12.53 12.33
C LEU A 128 -4.21 -13.98 12.59
N ALA A 129 -5.02 -14.57 11.70
CA ALA A 129 -5.42 -15.98 11.83
C ALA A 129 -4.21 -16.93 11.81
N LEU A 130 -3.25 -16.72 10.91
CA LEU A 130 -2.00 -17.49 10.86
C LEU A 130 -1.17 -17.31 12.13
N THR A 131 -1.10 -16.09 12.67
CA THR A 131 -0.39 -15.79 13.92
C THR A 131 -1.02 -16.50 15.11
N VAL A 132 -2.36 -16.46 15.24
CA VAL A 132 -3.08 -17.17 16.30
C VAL A 132 -2.84 -18.68 16.22
N LEU A 133 -2.88 -19.26 15.02
CA LEU A 133 -2.58 -20.68 14.83
C LEU A 133 -1.13 -21.02 15.16
N ALA A 134 -0.18 -20.11 14.92
CA ALA A 134 1.23 -20.31 15.26
C ALA A 134 1.45 -20.23 16.77
N VAL A 135 0.91 -19.22 17.46
CA VAL A 135 1.02 -19.04 18.92
C VAL A 135 0.36 -20.20 19.68
N ARG A 136 -0.76 -20.74 19.17
CA ARG A 136 -1.39 -21.93 19.78
C ARG A 136 -0.54 -23.19 19.64
N ALA A 137 0.26 -23.30 18.59
CA ALA A 137 1.16 -24.42 18.38
C ALA A 137 2.47 -24.27 19.17
N ASP A 138 2.97 -23.04 19.27
CA ASP A 138 4.17 -22.66 20.01
C ASP A 138 3.97 -21.28 20.64
N PRO A 139 3.69 -21.18 21.95
CA PRO A 139 3.49 -19.91 22.62
C PRO A 139 4.69 -18.95 22.52
N ALA A 140 5.92 -19.47 22.41
CA ALA A 140 7.13 -18.65 22.27
C ALA A 140 7.18 -17.91 20.92
N PHE A 141 6.32 -18.25 19.96
CA PHE A 141 6.19 -17.54 18.70
C PHE A 141 5.83 -16.05 18.87
N VAL A 142 5.15 -15.70 19.96
CA VAL A 142 4.81 -14.30 20.27
C VAL A 142 6.06 -13.44 20.51
N ASP A 143 7.16 -14.04 20.97
CA ASP A 143 8.41 -13.34 21.25
C ASP A 143 9.27 -13.16 20.00
N SER A 144 8.80 -13.65 18.84
CA SER A 144 9.55 -13.57 17.59
C SER A 144 9.74 -12.11 17.14
N PRO A 145 10.99 -11.61 17.06
CA PRO A 145 11.26 -10.25 16.60
C PRO A 145 10.74 -9.99 15.18
N LYS A 146 10.76 -11.03 14.35
CA LYS A 146 10.28 -10.99 12.97
C LYS A 146 8.76 -10.84 12.88
N LEU A 147 8.02 -11.46 13.80
CA LEU A 147 6.56 -11.33 13.87
C LEU A 147 6.18 -9.87 14.11
N TRP A 148 6.76 -9.26 15.16
CA TRP A 148 6.48 -7.87 15.51
C TRP A 148 6.90 -6.91 14.40
N ALA A 149 8.04 -7.15 13.74
CA ALA A 149 8.43 -6.33 12.59
C ALA A 149 7.41 -6.38 11.45
N LYS A 150 6.87 -7.56 11.12
CA LYS A 150 5.78 -7.69 10.12
C LYS A 150 4.55 -6.89 10.53
N VAL A 151 4.11 -7.03 11.78
CA VAL A 151 2.94 -6.31 12.30
C VAL A 151 3.16 -4.79 12.25
N THR A 152 4.33 -4.30 12.69
CA THR A 152 4.69 -2.88 12.62
C THR A 152 4.66 -2.34 11.20
N ILE A 153 5.25 -3.07 10.24
CA ILE A 153 5.30 -2.64 8.84
C ILE A 153 3.91 -2.62 8.20
N VAL A 154 3.07 -3.64 8.46
CA VAL A 154 1.69 -3.68 7.93
C VAL A 154 0.80 -2.62 8.60
N ALA A 155 1.02 -2.31 9.88
CA ALA A 155 0.37 -1.19 10.55
C ALA A 155 0.79 0.16 9.94
N ALA A 156 2.08 0.35 9.65
CA ALA A 156 2.56 1.54 8.96
C ALA A 156 1.97 1.67 7.55
N LEU A 157 1.81 0.56 6.80
CA LEU A 157 1.09 0.55 5.52
C LEU A 157 -0.35 1.03 5.66
N THR A 158 -1.03 0.57 6.71
CA THR A 158 -2.44 0.90 6.94
C THR A 158 -2.61 2.37 7.30
N LEU A 159 -1.73 2.90 8.16
CA LEU A 159 -1.70 4.32 8.49
C LEU A 159 -1.36 5.17 7.26
N ASN A 160 -0.39 4.74 6.45
CA ASN A 160 -0.03 5.43 5.22
C ASN A 160 -1.19 5.48 4.22
N ALA A 161 -1.91 4.36 4.05
CA ALA A 161 -3.10 4.31 3.19
C ALA A 161 -4.18 5.28 3.66
N ALA A 162 -4.44 5.37 4.97
CA ALA A 162 -5.37 6.34 5.53
C ALA A 162 -4.92 7.80 5.28
N LEU A 163 -3.63 8.10 5.49
CA LEU A 163 -3.07 9.44 5.23
C LEU A 163 -3.18 9.84 3.76
N LEU A 164 -2.93 8.91 2.84
CA LEU A 164 -3.04 9.16 1.40
C LEU A 164 -4.50 9.40 1.00
N HIS A 165 -5.43 8.60 1.52
CA HIS A 165 -6.85 8.75 1.26
C HIS A 165 -7.39 10.09 1.77
N ASP A 166 -6.99 10.54 2.96
CA ASP A 166 -7.49 11.78 3.55
C ASP A 166 -6.84 13.04 2.98
N ARG A 167 -5.58 12.97 2.52
CA ARG A 167 -4.80 14.16 2.14
C ARG A 167 -4.52 14.27 0.65
N ILE A 168 -4.16 13.15 0.01
CA ILE A 168 -3.71 13.15 -1.38
C ILE A 168 -4.89 12.97 -2.33
N LEU A 169 -5.84 12.07 -2.03
CA LEU A 169 -6.97 11.86 -2.92
C LEU A 169 -7.83 13.12 -3.12
N PRO A 170 -8.21 13.90 -2.08
CA PRO A 170 -8.98 15.13 -2.28
C PRO A 170 -8.20 16.18 -3.06
N ALA A 171 -6.89 16.30 -2.81
CA ALA A 171 -6.02 17.22 -3.55
C ALA A 171 -5.87 16.80 -5.02
N PHE A 172 -5.79 15.50 -5.28
CA PHE A 172 -5.77 14.92 -6.62
C PHE A 172 -7.09 15.14 -7.35
N GLU A 173 -8.22 14.88 -6.69
CA GLU A 173 -9.55 15.11 -7.24
C GLU A 173 -9.81 16.59 -7.54
N ALA A 174 -9.36 17.48 -6.65
CA ALA A 174 -9.36 18.92 -6.92
C ALA A 174 -8.44 19.32 -8.08
N SER A 175 -7.51 18.47 -8.50
CA SER A 175 -6.64 18.72 -9.65
C SER A 175 -7.20 18.16 -10.96
N LEU A 176 -8.34 17.44 -10.94
CA LEU A 176 -8.98 16.87 -12.12
C LEU A 176 -9.53 17.96 -13.04
N GLY A 177 -9.30 17.83 -14.35
CA GLY A 177 -9.76 18.79 -15.35
C GLY A 177 -9.05 20.15 -15.32
N ARG A 178 -8.18 20.39 -14.34
CA ARG A 178 -7.30 21.55 -14.27
C ARG A 178 -5.88 21.17 -14.67
N ARG A 179 -5.11 22.13 -15.19
CA ARG A 179 -3.66 21.97 -15.37
C ARG A 179 -3.10 21.61 -13.98
N ILE A 180 -2.17 20.63 -13.85
CA ILE A 180 -1.36 20.54 -12.62
C ILE A 180 -0.40 21.73 -12.69
N ASP A 181 -0.95 22.91 -12.39
CA ASP A 181 -0.40 24.25 -12.61
C ASP A 181 0.61 24.59 -11.53
N GLY A 182 1.56 23.69 -11.28
CA GLY A 182 2.57 23.88 -10.27
C GLY A 182 2.02 24.08 -8.85
N ASN A 183 0.70 24.07 -8.59
CA ASN A 183 0.16 24.32 -7.25
C ASN A 183 0.35 23.14 -6.30
N TRP A 184 0.79 21.98 -6.82
CA TRP A 184 1.47 20.91 -6.04
C TRP A 184 2.89 21.34 -5.62
N ARG A 185 3.02 22.57 -5.13
CA ARG A 185 4.27 23.34 -5.13
C ARG A 185 5.19 23.01 -3.96
N GLY A 186 4.75 22.21 -2.99
CA GLY A 186 5.66 21.77 -1.94
C GLY A 186 5.12 20.72 -1.00
N ARG A 187 4.08 21.04 -0.23
CA ARG A 187 3.66 20.18 0.89
C ARG A 187 2.97 18.92 0.39
N GLU A 188 2.03 19.06 -0.53
CA GLU A 188 1.25 17.97 -1.14
C GLU A 188 2.19 17.02 -1.86
N ARG A 189 3.12 17.57 -2.66
CA ARG A 189 4.16 16.80 -3.34
C ARG A 189 5.08 16.07 -2.36
N ARG A 190 5.50 16.72 -1.26
CA ARG A 190 6.33 16.06 -0.22
C ARG A 190 5.57 14.93 0.45
N VAL A 191 4.30 15.15 0.81
CA VAL A 191 3.45 14.12 1.41
C VAL A 191 3.23 12.97 0.44
N PHE A 192 3.01 13.25 -0.85
CA PHE A 192 2.88 12.23 -1.87
C PHE A 192 4.16 11.41 -2.07
N LEU A 193 5.31 12.07 -2.23
CA LEU A 193 6.59 11.36 -2.40
C LEU A 193 6.96 10.54 -1.16
N LEU A 194 6.74 11.10 0.03
CA LEU A 194 6.97 10.37 1.29
C LEU A 194 6.01 9.19 1.41
N GLY A 195 4.72 9.39 1.16
CA GLY A 195 3.71 8.35 1.24
C GLY A 195 3.92 7.23 0.23
N GLY A 196 4.31 7.56 -1.00
CA GLY A 196 4.72 6.58 -2.01
C GLY A 196 6.00 5.83 -1.64
N SER A 197 6.97 6.51 -0.99
CA SER A 197 8.20 5.85 -0.50
C SER A 197 7.91 4.87 0.64
N VAL A 198 7.08 5.28 1.60
CA VAL A 198 6.61 4.42 2.69
C VAL A 198 5.83 3.24 2.14
N SER A 199 4.90 3.48 1.20
CA SER A 199 4.12 2.45 0.52
C SER A 199 5.03 1.41 -0.14
N ALA A 200 5.89 1.84 -1.07
CA ALA A 200 6.76 0.95 -1.83
C ALA A 200 7.69 0.13 -0.92
N ALA A 201 8.42 0.80 0.00
CA ALA A 201 9.35 0.12 0.88
C ALA A 201 8.64 -0.87 1.82
N SER A 202 7.46 -0.53 2.33
CA SER A 202 6.74 -1.39 3.26
C SER A 202 6.14 -2.62 2.58
N TRP A 203 5.60 -2.49 1.37
CA TRP A 203 5.13 -3.65 0.61
C TRP A 203 6.28 -4.58 0.24
N THR A 204 7.41 -4.04 -0.24
CA THR A 204 8.60 -4.85 -0.56
C THR A 204 9.14 -5.54 0.68
N MET A 205 9.20 -4.85 1.83
CA MET A 205 9.68 -5.44 3.07
C MET A 205 8.73 -6.50 3.61
N ALA A 206 7.41 -6.28 3.54
CA ALA A 206 6.41 -7.28 3.93
C ALA A 206 6.54 -8.56 3.08
N PHE A 207 6.71 -8.41 1.76
CA PHE A 207 6.99 -9.51 0.85
C PHE A 207 8.29 -10.24 1.20
N ALA A 208 9.40 -9.49 1.40
CA ALA A 208 10.69 -10.06 1.75
C ALA A 208 10.64 -10.85 3.07
N LEU A 209 10.04 -10.29 4.12
CA LEU A 209 9.86 -10.98 5.41
C LEU A 209 8.93 -12.21 5.30
N GLY A 210 8.06 -12.25 4.29
CA GLY A 210 7.27 -13.42 3.93
C GLY A 210 8.12 -14.60 3.44
N ILE A 211 9.20 -14.31 2.72
CA ILE A 211 10.04 -15.32 2.04
C ILE A 211 11.28 -15.70 2.86
N LEU A 212 11.93 -14.73 3.52
CA LEU A 212 13.21 -14.90 4.22
C LEU A 212 13.06 -15.72 5.51
N LYS A 213 12.97 -17.04 5.40
CA LYS A 213 12.80 -17.95 6.55
C LYS A 213 14.02 -17.94 7.47
N GLU A 214 15.21 -17.66 6.94
CA GLU A 214 16.48 -17.63 7.69
C GLU A 214 16.47 -16.54 8.77
N TRP A 215 15.62 -15.52 8.63
CA TRP A 215 15.52 -14.42 9.58
C TRP A 215 14.59 -14.73 10.76
N ASN A 216 13.99 -15.93 10.79
CA ASN A 216 13.23 -16.38 11.96
C ASN A 216 14.19 -16.49 13.15
N TYR A 217 13.99 -15.66 14.16
CA TYR A 217 14.80 -15.57 15.39
C TYR A 217 16.29 -15.18 15.22
N ALA A 218 16.85 -15.20 14.01
CA ALA A 218 18.21 -14.73 13.73
C ALA A 218 18.34 -13.20 13.64
N ALA A 219 17.33 -12.54 13.04
CA ALA A 219 17.34 -11.09 12.86
C ALA A 219 16.68 -10.39 14.06
N LYS A 220 17.41 -9.45 14.69
CA LYS A 220 16.88 -8.60 15.76
C LYS A 220 15.84 -7.61 15.21
N PHE A 221 14.80 -7.32 15.99
CA PHE A 221 13.72 -6.40 15.62
C PHE A 221 14.25 -5.04 15.13
N GLY A 222 15.18 -4.43 15.88
CA GLY A 222 15.76 -3.14 15.52
C GLY A 222 16.52 -3.14 14.19
N VAL A 223 17.18 -4.25 13.83
CA VAL A 223 17.88 -4.38 12.55
C VAL A 223 16.88 -4.42 11.40
N ILE A 224 15.77 -5.17 11.56
CA ILE A 224 14.72 -5.25 10.55
C ILE A 224 14.10 -3.87 10.31
N LEU A 225 13.78 -3.12 11.38
CA LEU A 225 13.25 -1.77 11.26
C LEU A 225 14.26 -0.79 10.66
N ALA A 226 15.54 -0.87 11.02
CA ALA A 226 16.57 -0.02 10.43
C ALA A 226 16.70 -0.24 8.91
N LEU A 227 16.67 -1.50 8.46
CA LEU A 227 16.67 -1.83 7.03
C LEU A 227 15.42 -1.31 6.31
N TRP A 228 14.25 -1.40 6.95
CA TRP A 228 13.01 -0.85 6.41
C TRP A 228 13.05 0.68 6.29
N LEU A 229 13.53 1.39 7.33
CA LEU A 229 13.71 2.85 7.29
C LEU A 229 14.75 3.27 6.25
N LEU A 230 15.84 2.51 6.11
CA LEU A 230 16.84 2.72 5.07
C LEU A 230 16.23 2.54 3.68
N ALA A 231 15.41 1.51 3.48
CA ALA A 231 14.70 1.31 2.21
C ALA A 231 13.78 2.49 1.89
N ILE A 232 13.04 3.02 2.88
CA ILE A 232 12.23 4.24 2.70
C ILE A 232 13.11 5.42 2.28
N ALA A 233 14.25 5.62 2.94
CA ALA A 233 15.17 6.71 2.63
C ALA A 233 15.74 6.60 1.21
N ILE A 234 16.12 5.39 0.78
CA ILE A 234 16.63 5.12 -0.58
C ILE A 234 15.55 5.40 -1.61
N VAL A 235 14.32 4.89 -1.43
CA VAL A 235 13.22 5.14 -2.37
C VAL A 235 12.90 6.63 -2.44
N LEU A 236 12.85 7.32 -1.30
CA LEU A 236 12.60 8.75 -1.25
C LEU A 236 13.70 9.55 -1.96
N ALA A 237 14.97 9.20 -1.75
CA ALA A 237 16.09 9.82 -2.44
C ALA A 237 16.01 9.61 -3.96
N ALA A 238 15.72 8.37 -4.39
CA ALA A 238 15.55 8.02 -5.80
C ALA A 238 14.40 8.80 -6.45
N LEU A 239 13.24 8.87 -5.80
CA LEU A 239 12.10 9.65 -6.30
C LEU A 239 12.42 11.15 -6.34
N ARG A 240 13.17 11.68 -5.38
CA ARG A 240 13.54 13.10 -5.35
C ARG A 240 14.57 13.46 -6.42
N PHE A 241 15.44 12.51 -6.79
CA PHE A 241 16.40 12.63 -7.87
C PHE A 241 15.73 12.51 -9.25
N LEU A 242 14.91 11.47 -9.46
CA LEU A 242 14.21 11.21 -10.72
C LEU A 242 13.11 12.24 -11.03
N PHE A 243 12.59 12.89 -10.00
CA PHE A 243 11.62 13.95 -10.11
C PHE A 243 12.17 15.18 -9.37
N PRO A 244 13.05 15.97 -9.99
CA PRO A 244 13.48 17.25 -9.44
C PRO A 244 12.26 18.18 -9.27
N ARG A 245 12.41 19.22 -8.44
CA ARG A 245 11.38 20.27 -8.36
C ARG A 245 11.14 20.80 -9.78
N PRO A 246 9.88 20.99 -10.22
CA PRO A 246 9.63 21.67 -11.48
C PRO A 246 10.31 23.05 -11.42
N THR A 247 11.38 23.24 -12.20
CA THR A 247 11.90 24.57 -12.48
C THR A 247 10.76 25.35 -13.12
N ALA A 248 10.43 26.50 -12.53
CA ALA A 248 9.34 27.35 -13.00
C ALA A 248 9.44 27.54 -14.53
N HIS A 249 8.29 27.49 -15.21
CA HIS A 249 8.15 27.55 -16.67
C HIS A 249 8.66 26.34 -17.48
N ARG A 250 7.90 25.25 -17.47
CA ARG A 250 7.48 24.66 -18.75
C ARG A 250 5.97 24.75 -18.83
N SER A 251 5.49 25.92 -19.26
CA SER A 251 4.15 26.00 -19.86
C SER A 251 4.07 24.89 -20.89
N TYR A 252 3.07 24.04 -20.78
CA TYR A 252 2.89 22.86 -21.61
C TYR A 252 2.54 23.30 -23.04
N GLU A 253 3.55 23.75 -23.80
CA GLU A 253 3.40 24.30 -25.16
C GLU A 253 2.77 23.30 -26.13
N GLY A 254 2.78 22.00 -25.85
CA GLY A 254 2.30 20.98 -26.79
C GLY A 254 0.79 21.01 -27.06
N VAL A 255 -0.04 21.37 -26.07
CA VAL A 255 -1.51 21.45 -26.24
C VAL A 255 -1.90 22.80 -26.80
N ASP A 256 -1.27 23.88 -26.33
CA ASP A 256 -1.49 25.23 -26.88
C ASP A 256 -1.01 25.30 -28.35
N ARG A 257 0.06 24.59 -28.74
CA ARG A 257 0.48 24.43 -30.15
C ARG A 257 -0.49 23.59 -30.97
N ARG A 258 -1.13 22.56 -30.39
CA ARG A 258 -2.10 21.71 -31.13
C ARG A 258 -3.45 22.42 -31.27
N ALA A 259 -3.90 23.14 -30.24
CA ALA A 259 -5.06 24.02 -30.31
C ALA A 259 -4.81 25.20 -31.27
N ALA A 260 -3.65 25.86 -31.18
CA ALA A 260 -3.27 26.89 -32.13
C ALA A 260 -3.04 26.34 -33.54
N ALA A 261 -2.59 25.10 -33.70
CA ALA A 261 -2.50 24.45 -35.02
C ALA A 261 -3.88 24.14 -35.58
N LEU A 262 -4.83 23.71 -34.75
CA LEU A 262 -6.22 23.48 -35.15
C LEU A 262 -6.94 24.78 -35.49
N GLU A 263 -6.75 25.85 -34.70
CA GLU A 263 -7.23 27.20 -35.04
C GLU A 263 -6.58 27.72 -36.31
N ARG A 264 -5.28 27.48 -36.53
CA ARG A 264 -4.62 27.84 -37.80
C ARG A 264 -5.16 27.04 -38.98
N ILE A 265 -5.52 25.77 -38.79
CA ILE A 265 -6.15 24.95 -39.84
C ILE A 265 -7.57 25.43 -40.12
N ASP A 266 -8.33 25.84 -39.10
CA ASP A 266 -9.67 26.41 -39.23
C ASP A 266 -9.63 27.78 -39.95
N GLN A 267 -8.67 28.63 -39.59
CA GLN A 267 -8.45 29.93 -40.22
C GLN A 267 -7.87 29.81 -41.65
N ALA A 268 -6.97 28.85 -41.90
CA ALA A 268 -6.45 28.58 -43.24
C ALA A 268 -7.46 27.84 -44.13
N GLY A 269 -8.41 27.13 -43.53
CA GLY A 269 -9.52 26.42 -44.17
C GLY A 269 -10.74 27.30 -44.44
N GLY A 270 -10.58 28.64 -44.46
CA GLY A 270 -11.59 29.66 -44.74
C GLY A 270 -12.22 29.62 -46.14
N THR A 271 -12.62 28.45 -46.63
CA THR A 271 -13.74 28.28 -47.56
C THR A 271 -14.93 27.82 -46.72
N GLY A 272 -15.81 28.77 -46.39
CA GLY A 272 -16.86 28.61 -45.38
C GLY A 272 -17.82 27.45 -45.62
N VAL A 273 -17.75 26.43 -44.75
CA VAL A 273 -18.86 25.51 -44.50
C VAL A 273 -19.14 25.53 -43.00
N PRO A 274 -20.30 26.05 -42.55
CA PRO A 274 -20.66 26.02 -41.15
C PRO A 274 -20.96 24.57 -40.73
N LEU A 275 -20.18 24.01 -39.81
CA LEU A 275 -20.53 22.75 -39.13
C LEU A 275 -21.64 23.00 -38.10
N THR A 276 -22.82 23.37 -38.58
CA THR A 276 -24.04 23.41 -37.78
C THR A 276 -24.81 22.10 -38.03
N ARG A 277 -25.06 21.36 -36.94
CA ARG A 277 -25.91 20.14 -36.81
C ARG A 277 -25.30 18.80 -37.26
N ALA A 278 -24.65 18.14 -36.31
CA ALA A 278 -24.66 16.68 -36.19
C ALA A 278 -24.98 16.24 -34.75
N SER A 279 -25.93 16.92 -34.11
CA SER A 279 -26.63 16.44 -32.92
C SER A 279 -28.09 16.25 -33.33
N THR A 280 -28.68 15.08 -33.03
CA THR A 280 -30.06 14.64 -33.33
C THR A 280 -30.22 13.74 -34.56
N ARG A 281 -29.69 12.51 -34.47
CA ARG A 281 -30.30 11.28 -35.05
C ARG A 281 -29.42 10.09 -34.64
N LEU A 282 -29.70 9.52 -33.49
CA LEU A 282 -29.40 8.13 -33.09
C LEU A 282 -30.11 7.87 -31.75
N ALA A 283 -31.42 8.11 -31.77
CA ALA A 283 -32.37 7.69 -30.74
C ALA A 283 -33.70 7.46 -31.46
N THR A 284 -33.79 6.30 -32.12
CA THR A 284 -34.98 5.53 -32.54
C THR A 284 -34.65 4.75 -33.82
N SER A 285 -34.19 3.52 -33.63
CA SER A 285 -34.51 2.35 -34.44
C SER A 285 -34.07 1.11 -33.68
#